data_AF-A0A917TXI5-F1
#
_entry.id   AF-A0A917TXI5-F1
#
_cell.length_a   1.000
_cell.length_b   1.000
_cell.length_c   1.000
_cell.angle_alpha   90.00
_cell.angle_beta   90.00
_cell.angle_gamma   90.00
#
_symmetry.space_group_name_H-M   'P 1'
#
loop_
_entity.id
_entity.type
_entity.pdbx_description
1 polymer ?
#
loop_
_entity_poly.entity_id
_entity_poly.type
_entity_poly.pdbx_seq_one_letter_code
_entity_poly.pdbx_strand_id
1 'polypeptide(L)'
;MEINQTNEVQVGDWVRAKSSKGELIHGFVEKNALDHNVIQLKVVTSDNKMLMGHSIQINQMKINKLDAPGPKTEKQLRQLIDIALETKDEAWFFELTKELNSVKNTKKQAYVQPYNSKSNPTQQDYRSS
;
A
#
# COMPACT_ATOMS: atom_id res chain seq x y z
N MET A 1 -13.66 -16.38 11.82
CA MET A 1 -14.13 -15.14 12.49
C MET A 1 -13.78 -14.01 11.54
N GLU A 2 -14.79 -13.44 10.90
CA GLU A 2 -14.64 -12.27 10.03
C GLU A 2 -14.16 -11.10 10.88
N ILE A 3 -12.99 -10.56 10.57
CA ILE A 3 -12.48 -9.34 11.19
C ILE A 3 -13.30 -8.17 10.62
N ASN A 4 -14.25 -7.67 11.41
CA ASN A 4 -14.86 -6.38 11.15
C ASN A 4 -13.77 -5.32 11.32
N GLN A 5 -13.05 -5.03 10.25
CA GLN A 5 -12.04 -3.98 10.21
C GLN A 5 -12.80 -2.65 10.23
N THR A 6 -13.15 -2.20 11.44
CA THR A 6 -13.56 -0.83 11.71
C THR A 6 -12.39 0.06 11.31
N ASN A 7 -12.42 0.50 10.05
CA ASN A 7 -11.48 1.46 9.48
C ASN A 7 -11.73 2.81 10.15
N GLU A 8 -11.27 2.95 11.39
CA GLU A 8 -11.15 4.24 12.05
C GLU A 8 -10.19 5.08 11.23
N VAL A 9 -10.73 6.14 10.64
CA VAL A 9 -9.97 7.09 9.85
C VAL A 9 -9.36 8.10 10.82
N GLN A 10 -8.04 8.26 10.76
CA GLN A 10 -7.31 9.19 11.60
C GLN A 10 -6.90 10.44 10.83
N VAL A 11 -6.60 11.52 11.56
CA VAL A 11 -6.03 12.74 10.97
C VAL A 11 -4.73 12.39 10.25
N GLY A 12 -4.60 12.81 9.00
CA GLY A 12 -3.48 12.47 8.11
C GLY A 12 -3.70 11.24 7.23
N ASP A 13 -4.74 10.44 7.44
CA ASP A 13 -5.05 9.32 6.56
C ASP A 13 -5.51 9.80 5.18
N TRP A 14 -5.04 9.11 4.15
CA TRP A 14 -5.56 9.27 2.79
C TRP A 14 -6.89 8.55 2.64
N VAL A 15 -7.87 9.26 2.11
CA VAL A 15 -9.22 8.73 1.93
C VAL A 15 -9.77 9.07 0.54
N ARG A 16 -10.61 8.16 0.04
CA ARG A 16 -11.45 8.40 -1.13
C ARG A 16 -12.89 8.58 -0.69
N ALA A 17 -13.54 9.57 -1.27
CA ALA A 17 -14.92 9.92 -1.04
C ALA A 17 -15.67 9.95 -2.37
N LYS A 18 -16.96 9.62 -2.33
CA LYS A 18 -17.84 9.73 -3.49
C LYS A 18 -18.97 10.71 -3.18
N SER A 19 -19.10 11.72 -4.03
CA SER A 19 -20.22 12.67 -3.99
C SER A 19 -21.54 11.96 -4.33
N SER A 20 -22.67 12.51 -3.89
CA SER A 20 -24.00 12.02 -4.26
C SER A 20 -24.24 12.04 -5.79
N LYS A 21 -23.51 12.91 -6.52
CA LYS A 21 -23.53 12.99 -7.99
C LYS A 21 -22.61 11.97 -8.66
N GLY A 22 -21.88 11.18 -7.89
CA GLY A 22 -20.94 10.17 -8.39
C GLY A 22 -19.50 10.65 -8.57
N GLU A 23 -19.21 11.92 -8.30
CA GLU A 23 -17.86 12.50 -8.42
C GLU A 23 -16.90 11.83 -7.42
N LEU A 24 -15.70 11.47 -7.89
CA LEU A 24 -14.64 10.93 -7.04
C LEU A 24 -13.81 12.07 -6.46
N ILE A 25 -13.62 12.00 -5.15
CA ILE A 25 -12.89 12.99 -4.37
C ILE A 25 -11.79 12.24 -3.62
N HIS A 26 -10.53 12.64 -3.83
CA HIS A 26 -9.38 12.12 -3.08
C HIS A 26 -8.81 13.24 -2.22
N GLY A 27 -8.47 12.89 -0.98
CA GLY A 27 -7.94 13.85 -0.04
C GLY A 27 -7.35 13.17 1.19
N PHE A 28 -6.90 13.99 2.13
CA PHE A 28 -6.45 13.53 3.44
C PHE A 28 -7.29 14.16 4.55
N VAL A 29 -7.42 13.45 5.67
CA VAL A 29 -8.18 13.94 6.82
C VAL A 29 -7.42 15.07 7.50
N GLU A 30 -8.01 16.26 7.51
CA GLU A 30 -7.44 17.45 8.15
C GLU A 30 -7.81 17.48 9.64
N LYS A 31 -9.07 17.18 9.97
CA LYS A 31 -9.59 17.16 11.35
C LYS A 31 -10.74 16.16 11.49
N ASN A 32 -10.88 15.59 12.67
CA ASN A 32 -12.09 14.90 13.09
C ASN A 32 -13.06 15.93 13.66
N ALA A 33 -14.34 15.91 13.26
CA ALA A 33 -15.34 16.74 13.92
C ALA A 33 -15.63 16.18 15.32
N LEU A 34 -16.16 17.03 16.20
CA LEU A 34 -16.60 16.61 17.54
C LEU A 34 -17.67 15.51 17.46
N ASP A 35 -18.49 15.56 16.41
CA ASP A 35 -19.38 14.47 16.05
C ASP A 35 -18.56 13.36 15.36
N HIS A 36 -18.41 12.22 16.03
CA HIS A 36 -17.68 11.03 15.57
C HIS A 36 -18.09 10.47 14.19
N ASN A 37 -19.08 11.06 13.54
CA ASN A 37 -19.60 10.62 12.25
C ASN A 37 -19.25 11.57 11.10
N VAL A 38 -18.61 12.71 11.37
CA VAL A 38 -18.23 13.70 10.35
C VAL A 38 -16.74 13.97 10.44
N ILE A 39 -16.06 13.96 9.29
CA ILE A 39 -14.66 14.36 9.21
C ILE A 39 -14.48 15.52 8.23
N GLN A 40 -13.49 16.34 8.52
CA GLN A 40 -13.04 17.40 7.64
C GLN A 40 -11.93 16.86 6.75
N LEU A 41 -12.25 16.73 5.46
CA LEU A 41 -11.38 16.21 4.41
C LEU A 41 -10.81 17.39 3.60
N LYS A 42 -9.49 17.45 3.46
CA LYS A 42 -8.83 18.37 2.53
C LYS A 42 -8.77 17.71 1.15
N VAL A 43 -9.44 18.31 0.16
CA VAL A 43 -9.47 17.77 -1.20
C VAL A 43 -8.16 18.07 -1.90
N VAL A 44 -7.45 17.01 -2.31
CA VAL A 44 -6.20 17.10 -3.09
C VAL A 44 -6.53 16.97 -4.58
N THR A 45 -7.33 15.99 -4.96
CA THR A 45 -7.82 15.81 -6.33
C THR A 45 -9.30 15.47 -6.34
N SER A 46 -10.04 15.99 -7.31
CA SER A 46 -11.47 15.72 -7.47
C SER A 46 -11.83 15.85 -8.94
N ASP A 47 -12.75 15.01 -9.41
CA ASP A 47 -13.36 15.16 -10.73
C ASP A 47 -14.05 16.53 -10.86
N ASN A 48 -14.53 17.07 -9.74
CA ASN A 48 -15.02 18.43 -9.65
C ASN A 48 -13.89 19.40 -9.28
N LYS A 49 -13.40 20.12 -10.29
CA LYS A 49 -12.34 21.13 -10.14
C LYS A 49 -12.69 22.24 -9.14
N MET A 50 -13.97 22.52 -8.88
CA MET A 50 -14.37 23.52 -7.89
C MET A 50 -14.05 23.09 -6.45
N LEU A 51 -13.96 21.78 -6.20
CA LEU A 51 -13.67 21.23 -4.87
C LEU A 51 -12.17 21.09 -4.60
N MET A 52 -11.32 21.15 -5.62
CA MET A 52 -9.87 21.04 -5.42
C MET A 52 -9.35 22.14 -4.48
N GLY A 53 -8.50 21.76 -3.52
CA GLY A 53 -7.91 22.66 -2.54
C GLY A 53 -8.83 23.12 -1.41
N HIS A 54 -10.12 22.78 -1.46
CA HIS A 54 -11.08 23.14 -0.42
C HIS A 54 -11.16 22.06 0.66
N SER A 55 -11.50 22.48 1.89
CA SER A 55 -11.80 21.55 2.98
C SER A 55 -13.31 21.31 3.00
N ILE A 56 -13.73 20.06 2.91
CA ILE A 56 -15.15 19.66 2.91
C ILE A 56 -15.45 18.79 4.12
N GLN A 57 -16.68 18.90 4.63
CA GLN A 57 -17.17 18.00 5.67
C GLN A 57 -17.91 16.86 5.01
N ILE A 58 -17.53 15.62 5.35
CA ILE A 58 -18.16 14.42 4.81
C ILE A 58 -18.39 13.42 5.94
N ASN A 59 -19.53 12.73 5.87
CA ASN A 59 -19.86 11.67 6.79
C ASN A 59 -18.89 10.49 6.63
N GLN A 60 -18.34 10.00 7.74
CA GLN A 60 -17.36 8.91 7.75
C GLN A 60 -17.87 7.65 7.04
N MET A 61 -19.18 7.37 7.08
CA MET A 61 -19.78 6.22 6.39
C MET A 61 -19.65 6.29 4.85
N LYS A 62 -19.43 7.48 4.27
CA LYS A 62 -19.27 7.67 2.82
C LYS A 62 -17.82 7.63 2.36
N ILE A 63 -16.91 7.37 3.29
CA ILE A 63 -15.48 7.49 3.10
C ILE A 63 -14.88 6.10 3.11
N ASN A 64 -14.06 5.82 2.12
CA ASN A 64 -13.26 4.62 2.10
C ASN A 64 -11.83 5.05 2.37
N LYS A 65 -11.23 4.51 3.44
CA LYS A 65 -9.81 4.63 3.67
C LYS A 65 -9.08 4.02 2.47
N LEU A 66 -8.12 4.75 1.91
CA LEU A 66 -7.24 4.16 0.91
C LEU A 66 -6.28 3.27 1.68
N ASP A 67 -6.27 1.98 1.36
CA ASP A 67 -5.28 1.07 1.91
C ASP A 67 -3.89 1.63 1.66
N ALA A 68 -3.02 1.47 2.65
CA ALA A 68 -1.61 1.77 2.46
C ALA A 68 -1.16 1.06 1.19
N PRO A 69 -0.42 1.76 0.29
CA PRO A 69 0.03 1.14 -0.94
C PRO A 69 0.76 -0.16 -0.58
N GLY A 70 0.30 -1.26 -1.18
CA GLY A 70 0.92 -2.57 -0.98
C GLY A 70 2.42 -2.55 -1.29
N PRO A 71 3.14 -3.65 -1.02
CA PRO A 71 4.58 -3.70 -1.20
C PRO A 71 4.98 -3.21 -2.59
N LYS A 72 5.84 -2.20 -2.65
CA LYS A 72 6.24 -1.56 -3.91
C LYS A 72 7.09 -2.55 -4.71
N THR A 73 6.78 -2.67 -5.99
CA THR A 73 7.62 -3.45 -6.90
C THR A 73 8.95 -2.76 -7.15
N GLU A 74 9.96 -3.52 -7.57
CA GLU A 74 11.29 -2.97 -7.91
C GLU A 74 11.21 -1.84 -8.96
N LYS A 75 10.29 -1.94 -9.93
CA LYS A 75 10.08 -0.92 -10.95
C LYS A 75 9.52 0.37 -10.34
N GLN A 76 8.51 0.26 -9.47
CA GLN A 76 7.91 1.42 -8.79
C GLN A 76 8.93 2.12 -7.88
N LEU A 77 9.76 1.35 -7.17
CA LEU A 77 10.82 1.89 -6.33
C LEU A 77 11.85 2.68 -7.14
N ARG A 78 12.27 2.18 -8.30
CA ARG A 78 13.18 2.90 -9.20
C ARG A 78 12.59 4.21 -9.71
N GLN A 79 11.32 4.19 -10.11
CA GLN A 79 10.63 5.41 -10.55
C GLN A 79 10.55 6.46 -9.43
N LEU A 80 10.29 6.04 -8.20
CA LEU A 80 10.26 6.96 -7.05
C LEU A 80 11.65 7.49 -6.71
N ILE A 81 12.70 6.68 -6.86
CA ILE A 81 14.10 7.11 -6.70
C ILE A 81 14.44 8.22 -7.70
N ASP A 82 14.04 8.06 -8.97
CA ASP A 82 14.27 9.07 -10.00
C ASP A 82 13.58 10.40 -9.62
N ILE A 83 12.36 10.34 -9.07
CA ILE A 83 11.66 11.54 -8.58
C ILE A 83 12.38 12.15 -7.38
N ALA A 84 12.86 11.35 -6.43
CA ALA A 84 13.60 11.85 -5.27
C ALA A 84 14.89 12.59 -5.67
N LEU A 85 15.58 12.09 -6.70
CA LEU A 85 16.75 12.74 -7.27
C LEU A 85 16.38 14.07 -7.95
N GLU A 86 15.28 14.10 -8.71
CA GLU A 86 14.78 15.32 -9.36
C GLU A 86 14.37 16.39 -8.32
N THR A 87 13.75 15.97 -7.21
CA THR A 87 13.35 16.87 -6.11
C THR A 87 14.48 17.18 -5.14
N LYS A 88 15.67 16.59 -5.31
CA LYS A 88 16.83 16.71 -4.42
C LYS A 88 16.54 16.34 -2.96
N ASP A 89 15.65 15.36 -2.75
CA ASP A 89 15.31 14.87 -1.41
C ASP A 89 16.19 13.67 -1.06
N GLU A 90 17.30 13.95 -0.38
CA GLU A 90 18.28 12.92 0.01
C GLU A 90 17.68 11.93 1.02
N ALA A 91 16.89 12.39 1.98
CA ALA A 91 16.29 11.54 3.01
C ALA A 91 15.35 10.52 2.36
N TRP A 92 14.48 11.00 1.47
CA TRP A 92 13.55 10.15 0.73
C TRP A 92 14.27 9.19 -0.23
N PHE A 93 15.36 9.62 -0.86
CA PHE A 93 16.21 8.75 -1.69
C PHE A 93 16.80 7.57 -0.89
N PHE A 94 17.34 7.84 0.30
CA PHE A 94 17.94 6.79 1.14
C PHE A 94 16.90 5.77 1.61
N GLU A 95 15.70 6.24 1.98
CA GLU A 95 14.58 5.35 2.35
C GLU A 95 14.19 4.41 1.22
N LEU A 96 13.97 4.96 0.01
CA LEU A 96 13.59 4.18 -1.17
C LEU A 96 14.69 3.21 -1.60
N THR A 97 15.96 3.61 -1.50
CA THR A 97 17.11 2.74 -1.81
C THR A 97 17.22 1.59 -0.82
N LYS A 98 16.96 1.84 0.47
CA LYS A 98 16.91 0.81 1.51
C LYS A 98 15.78 -0.19 1.23
N GLU A 99 14.59 0.29 0.86
CA GLU A 99 13.46 -0.56 0.47
C GLU A 99 13.78 -1.40 -0.78
N LEU A 100 14.41 -0.80 -1.80
CA LEU A 100 14.86 -1.49 -3.02
C LEU A 100 15.85 -2.62 -2.72
N ASN A 101 16.79 -2.39 -1.81
CA ASN A 101 17.75 -3.41 -1.40
C ASN A 101 17.08 -4.57 -0.67
N SER A 102 16.07 -4.29 0.17
CA SER A 102 15.26 -5.34 0.81
C SER A 102 14.54 -6.21 -0.22
N VAL A 103 13.88 -5.60 -1.23
CA VAL A 103 13.20 -6.34 -2.31
C VAL A 103 14.17 -7.21 -3.12
N LYS A 104 15.39 -6.73 -3.39
CA LYS A 104 16.43 -7.51 -4.10
C LYS A 104 16.96 -8.68 -3.26
N ASN A 105 17.11 -8.48 -1.95
CA ASN A 105 17.59 -9.52 -1.04
C ASN A 105 16.55 -10.63 -0.81
N THR A 106 15.26 -10.31 -0.78
CA THR A 106 14.19 -11.30 -0.74
C THR A 106 14.17 -12.17 -2.00
N LYS A 107 14.42 -11.58 -3.18
CA LYS A 107 14.64 -12.36 -4.40
C LYS A 107 15.85 -13.29 -4.22
N LYS A 108 16.95 -12.83 -3.61
CA LYS A 108 18.18 -13.63 -3.36
C LYS A 108 17.97 -14.94 -2.61
N GLN A 109 16.99 -14.99 -1.72
CA GLN A 109 16.68 -16.17 -0.93
C GLN A 109 15.69 -17.12 -1.63
N ALA A 110 14.99 -16.67 -2.67
CA ALA A 110 14.07 -17.52 -3.44
C ALA A 110 14.78 -18.41 -4.49
N TYR A 111 16.06 -18.16 -4.78
CA TYR A 111 16.86 -18.96 -5.74
C TYR A 111 17.95 -19.84 -5.13
N VAL A 112 18.00 -19.98 -3.79
CA VAL A 112 18.72 -21.12 -3.18
C VAL A 112 17.83 -22.36 -3.26
N GLN A 113 17.74 -22.97 -4.45
CA GLN A 113 17.24 -24.33 -4.57
C GLN A 113 18.32 -25.29 -4.05
N PRO A 114 18.04 -26.18 -3.08
CA PRO A 114 18.92 -27.31 -2.82
C PRO A 114 18.75 -28.29 -3.98
N TYR A 115 19.56 -28.11 -5.01
CA TYR A 115 19.78 -29.11 -6.04
C TYR A 115 20.58 -30.25 -5.37
N ASN A 116 19.89 -31.24 -4.84
CA ASN A 116 20.56 -32.45 -4.35
C ASN A 116 20.40 -33.58 -5.36
N SER A 117 21.52 -33.85 -6.00
CA SER A 117 21.79 -34.87 -6.99
C SER A 117 21.58 -36.28 -6.44
N LYS A 118 21.11 -37.16 -7.30
CA LYS A 118 20.86 -38.60 -7.14
C LYS A 118 21.91 -39.35 -6.31
N SER A 119 21.44 -40.24 -5.44
CA SER A 119 22.01 -41.59 -5.26
C SER A 119 20.89 -42.58 -4.89
N ASN A 120 20.48 -43.39 -5.87
CA ASN A 120 19.93 -44.72 -5.62
C ASN A 120 21.16 -45.64 -5.61
N PRO A 121 21.37 -46.52 -4.62
CA PRO A 121 20.70 -47.83 -4.69
C PRO A 121 20.53 -48.56 -3.34
N THR A 122 19.41 -49.25 -3.13
CA THR A 122 19.46 -50.60 -2.50
C THR A 122 18.21 -51.43 -2.76
N GLN A 123 18.43 -52.59 -3.39
CA GLN A 123 17.53 -53.75 -3.39
C GLN A 123 17.40 -54.32 -1.98
N GLN A 124 16.18 -54.76 -1.61
CA GLN A 124 15.88 -55.94 -0.79
C GLN A 124 14.36 -56.13 -0.80
N ASP A 125 13.86 -57.10 -1.58
CA ASP A 125 13.55 -58.47 -1.15
C ASP A 125 12.18 -58.57 -0.48
N TYR A 126 11.17 -59.02 -1.24
CA TYR A 126 10.11 -59.89 -0.73
C TYR A 126 9.70 -60.87 -1.82
N ARG A 127 10.24 -62.08 -1.71
CA ARG A 127 9.83 -63.27 -2.46
C ARG A 127 8.68 -63.94 -1.69
N SER A 128 7.55 -64.10 -2.40
CA SER A 128 6.55 -65.18 -2.31
C SER A 128 5.91 -65.57 -0.96
N SER A 129 4.57 -65.47 -0.91
CA SER A 129 3.65 -66.62 -0.81
C SER A 129 2.26 -66.24 -1.29
#